data_AF-A0A926USW0-F1
#
_entry.id   AF-A0A926USW0-F1
#
_cell.length_a   1.000
_cell.length_b   1.000
_cell.length_c   1.000
_cell.angle_alpha   90.00
_cell.angle_beta   90.00
_cell.angle_gamma   90.00
#
_symmetry.space_group_name_H-M   'P 1'
#
loop_
_entity.id
_entity.type
_entity.pdbx_description
1 polymer ?
#
loop_
_entity_poly.entity_id
_entity_poly.type
_entity_poly.pdbx_seq_one_letter_code
_entity_poly.pdbx_strand_id
1 'polypeptide(L)'
;MAGITPKYELKIIIDPPMAGKVDGAGKYAEGKDVQVEVTAFGGWKFIGWVGDWSHSKKSFSFVIEKDMTATATFEKIFKPSTALVTISLISFFFLSAIVVYIYSTEKSNLIQNINSLERDKNELKKQNQILNEENKKLNEAKNILEDGKKVIEGENKKLNETKNTLEDDKKVLEGEKKKLNEEIRVSNEKIKTLEKSIKDKPCEGRSTEFLR
;
A
#
# COMPACT_ATOMS: atom_id res chain seq x y z
N MET A 1 -3.96 110.02 28.31
CA MET A 1 -5.04 109.11 28.69
C MET A 1 -4.52 107.69 28.52
N ALA A 2 -4.29 106.95 29.60
CA ALA A 2 -3.86 105.55 29.51
C ALA A 2 -5.10 104.71 29.17
N GLY A 3 -5.15 104.18 27.94
CA GLY A 3 -6.22 103.28 27.51
C GLY A 3 -6.18 101.99 28.33
N ILE A 4 -7.33 101.58 28.87
CA ILE A 4 -7.48 100.29 29.53
C ILE A 4 -7.74 99.26 28.42
N THR A 5 -6.81 98.32 28.21
CA THR A 5 -6.99 97.20 27.28
C THR A 5 -7.77 96.08 27.99
N PRO A 6 -8.87 95.55 27.41
CA PRO A 6 -9.60 94.44 28.00
C PRO A 6 -8.75 93.17 28.03
N LYS A 7 -9.07 92.26 28.95
CA LYS A 7 -8.42 90.95 29.09
C LYS A 7 -9.45 89.84 28.91
N TYR A 8 -9.08 88.81 28.16
CA TYR A 8 -9.89 87.63 27.90
C TYR A 8 -9.26 86.38 28.48
N GLU A 9 -10.11 85.43 28.86
CA GLU A 9 -9.72 84.15 29.45
C GLU A 9 -9.73 83.03 28.40
N LEU A 10 -8.59 82.35 28.27
CA LEU A 10 -8.47 81.12 27.51
C LEU A 10 -8.60 79.93 28.46
N LYS A 11 -9.74 79.23 28.36
CA LYS A 11 -10.01 78.00 29.12
C LYS A 11 -9.68 76.78 28.27
N ILE A 12 -8.87 75.88 28.81
CA ILE A 12 -8.53 74.62 28.13
C ILE A 12 -9.00 73.44 28.97
N ILE A 13 -9.70 72.52 28.32
CA ILE A 13 -10.18 71.27 28.90
C ILE A 13 -9.34 70.13 28.35
N ILE A 14 -8.96 69.17 29.19
CA ILE A 14 -8.23 67.96 28.79
C ILE A 14 -9.23 66.81 28.87
N ASP A 15 -9.51 66.18 27.73
CA ASP A 15 -10.48 65.09 27.64
C ASP A 15 -9.85 63.81 27.05
N PRO A 16 -9.77 62.71 27.81
CA PRO A 16 -10.17 62.58 29.21
C PRO A 16 -9.23 63.32 30.18
N PRO A 17 -9.70 63.65 31.41
CA PRO A 17 -8.87 64.29 32.42
C PRO A 17 -7.58 63.50 32.68
N MET A 18 -6.47 64.19 32.91
CA MET A 18 -5.14 63.60 33.14
C MET A 18 -4.54 62.83 31.94
N ALA A 19 -5.12 62.91 30.74
CA ALA A 19 -4.51 62.31 29.55
C ALA A 19 -3.25 63.04 29.05
N GLY A 20 -3.06 64.28 29.50
CA GLY A 20 -1.89 65.08 29.18
C GLY A 20 -1.83 66.37 29.99
N LYS A 21 -0.93 67.25 29.57
CA LYS A 21 -0.75 68.62 30.08
C LYS A 21 -0.87 69.58 28.92
N VAL A 22 -1.51 70.72 29.16
CA VAL A 22 -1.52 71.85 28.22
C VAL A 22 -0.86 73.06 28.87
N ASP A 23 0.04 73.69 28.12
CA ASP A 23 0.64 74.99 28.42
C ASP A 23 0.00 76.06 27.52
N GLY A 24 -0.21 77.26 28.07
CA GLY A 24 -0.80 78.41 27.34
C GLY A 24 -2.22 78.80 27.73
N ALA A 25 -2.88 78.11 28.67
CA ALA A 25 -4.14 78.58 29.25
C ALA A 25 -3.92 79.76 30.21
N GLY A 26 -4.88 80.69 30.30
CA GLY A 26 -4.77 81.85 31.19
C GLY A 26 -5.49 83.10 30.69
N LYS A 27 -5.21 84.23 31.33
CA LYS A 27 -5.80 85.53 30.96
C LYS A 27 -4.80 86.38 30.19
N TYR A 28 -5.22 86.89 29.04
CA TYR A 28 -4.38 87.64 28.12
C TYR A 28 -5.07 88.94 27.71
N ALA A 29 -4.28 89.97 27.37
CA ALA A 29 -4.83 91.20 26.81
C ALA A 29 -5.37 90.92 25.39
N GLU A 30 -6.45 91.59 25.02
CA GLU A 30 -7.02 91.53 23.66
C GLU A 30 -5.94 91.79 22.59
N GLY A 31 -6.01 91.04 21.49
CA GLY A 31 -5.10 91.17 20.35
C GLY A 31 -3.71 90.55 20.56
N LYS A 32 -3.46 89.91 21.70
CA LYS A 32 -2.18 89.24 21.98
C LYS A 32 -2.11 87.88 21.28
N ASP A 33 -0.95 87.58 20.69
CA ASP A 33 -0.59 86.22 20.26
C ASP A 33 -0.33 85.30 21.47
N VAL A 34 -1.08 84.21 21.54
CA VAL A 34 -0.97 83.15 22.55
C VAL A 34 -0.53 81.88 21.86
N GLN A 35 0.54 81.26 22.37
CA GLN A 35 0.96 79.93 21.95
C GLN A 35 0.44 78.89 22.93
N VAL A 36 -0.18 77.84 22.39
CA VAL A 36 -0.60 76.67 23.14
C VAL A 36 0.30 75.49 22.81
N GLU A 37 0.54 74.61 23.78
CA GLU A 37 1.28 73.37 23.58
C GLU A 37 0.67 72.24 24.41
N VAL A 38 0.45 71.07 23.78
CA VAL A 38 -0.07 69.87 24.44
C VAL A 38 0.97 68.75 24.50
N THR A 39 1.17 68.23 25.70
CA THR A 39 2.02 67.07 25.98
C THR A 39 1.15 65.92 26.47
N ALA A 40 1.06 64.83 25.69
CA ALA A 40 0.36 63.61 26.12
C ALA A 40 1.17 62.85 27.18
N PHE A 41 0.48 62.32 28.19
CA PHE A 41 1.10 61.46 29.20
C PHE A 41 1.22 60.02 28.72
N GLY A 42 2.02 59.21 29.43
CA GLY A 42 2.27 57.81 29.08
C GLY A 42 0.96 57.00 28.95
N GLY A 43 0.82 56.27 27.86
CA GLY A 43 -0.40 55.49 27.57
C GLY A 43 -1.52 56.28 26.90
N TRP A 44 -1.29 57.55 26.55
CA TRP A 44 -2.23 58.41 25.82
C TRP A 44 -1.62 58.95 24.53
N LYS A 45 -2.46 59.22 23.54
CA LYS A 45 -2.10 59.84 22.27
C LYS A 45 -3.03 61.02 22.02
N PHE A 46 -2.44 62.19 21.76
CA PHE A 46 -3.18 63.38 21.38
C PHE A 46 -3.81 63.21 19.99
N ILE A 47 -5.11 63.50 19.89
CA ILE A 47 -5.89 63.37 18.65
C ILE A 47 -6.08 64.73 17.98
N GLY A 48 -6.36 65.78 18.77
CA GLY A 48 -6.65 67.10 18.24
C GLY A 48 -7.29 68.03 19.27
N TRP A 49 -7.46 69.27 18.88
CA TRP A 49 -8.19 70.31 19.58
C TRP A 49 -9.60 70.43 19.01
N VAL A 50 -10.60 70.63 19.87
CA VAL A 50 -12.01 70.82 19.50
C VAL A 50 -12.62 71.92 20.37
N GLY A 51 -13.44 72.80 19.81
CA GLY A 51 -14.14 73.86 20.57
C GLY A 51 -14.28 75.12 19.73
N ASP A 52 -13.95 76.28 20.31
CA ASP A 52 -13.89 77.55 19.58
C ASP A 52 -12.85 77.53 18.45
N TRP A 53 -11.93 76.56 18.48
CA TRP A 53 -10.97 76.27 17.43
C TRP A 53 -10.74 74.76 17.32
N SER A 54 -10.50 74.33 16.08
CA SER A 54 -10.20 72.93 15.76
C SER A 54 -8.85 72.85 15.07
N HIS A 55 -7.94 72.07 15.64
CA HIS A 55 -6.58 71.95 15.13
C HIS A 55 -5.97 70.59 15.44
N SER A 56 -5.11 70.07 14.58
CA SER A 56 -4.45 68.77 14.78
C SER A 56 -3.00 68.89 15.26
N LYS A 57 -2.41 70.10 15.24
CA LYS A 57 -1.04 70.30 15.71
C LYS A 57 -0.99 70.34 17.24
N LYS A 58 0.08 69.76 17.79
CA LYS A 58 0.34 69.77 19.24
C LYS A 58 0.66 71.16 19.78
N SER A 59 1.28 72.02 18.98
CA SER A 59 1.53 73.41 19.33
C SER A 59 1.26 74.33 18.16
N PHE A 60 0.66 75.47 18.44
CA PHE A 60 0.44 76.56 17.49
C PHE A 60 0.08 77.86 18.22
N SER A 61 0.12 78.98 17.48
CA SER A 61 -0.21 80.30 17.99
C SER A 61 -1.48 80.86 17.36
N PHE A 62 -2.24 81.64 18.12
CA PHE A 62 -3.41 82.36 17.65
C PHE A 62 -3.60 83.66 18.45
N VAL A 63 -4.41 84.58 17.90
CA VAL A 63 -4.73 85.86 18.55
C VAL A 63 -5.96 85.70 19.44
N ILE A 64 -5.90 86.23 20.67
CA ILE A 64 -7.04 86.23 21.59
C ILE A 64 -7.92 87.46 21.38
N GLU A 65 -9.16 87.25 20.92
CA GLU A 65 -10.11 88.32 20.60
C GLU A 65 -11.33 88.34 21.54
N LYS A 66 -11.57 87.25 22.25
CA LYS A 66 -12.67 87.08 23.23
C LYS A 66 -12.33 85.96 24.21
N ASP A 67 -13.21 85.72 25.18
CA ASP A 67 -13.15 84.50 25.98
C ASP A 67 -13.32 83.28 25.07
N MET A 68 -12.41 82.31 25.19
CA MET A 68 -12.34 81.14 24.31
C MET A 68 -12.17 79.86 25.13
N THR A 69 -12.81 78.79 24.68
CA THR A 69 -12.71 77.45 25.23
C THR A 69 -12.33 76.44 24.16
N ALA A 70 -11.29 75.65 24.44
CA ALA A 70 -10.90 74.52 23.60
C ALA A 70 -10.61 73.27 24.45
N THR A 71 -10.88 72.12 23.87
CA THR A 71 -10.66 70.81 24.47
C THR A 71 -9.55 70.09 23.73
N ALA A 72 -8.50 69.70 24.45
CA ALA A 72 -7.50 68.76 23.96
C ALA A 72 -8.02 67.33 24.11
N THR A 73 -8.25 66.65 22.99
CA THR A 73 -8.78 65.29 22.95
C THR A 73 -7.66 64.26 22.83
N PHE A 74 -7.75 63.16 23.60
CA PHE A 74 -6.77 62.08 23.61
C PHE A 74 -7.42 60.69 23.49
N GLU A 75 -6.68 59.74 22.92
CA GLU A 75 -7.03 58.31 22.89
C GLU A 75 -6.05 57.49 23.72
N LYS A 76 -6.52 56.40 24.34
CA LYS A 76 -5.68 55.51 25.14
C LYS A 76 -4.90 54.56 24.23
N ILE A 77 -3.58 54.52 24.37
CA ILE A 77 -2.71 53.57 23.67
C ILE A 77 -2.72 52.24 24.43
N PHE A 78 -3.26 51.19 23.81
CA PHE A 78 -3.12 49.84 24.32
C PHE A 78 -1.78 49.25 23.84
N LYS A 79 -0.80 49.15 24.75
CA LYS A 79 0.43 48.39 24.50
C LYS A 79 0.23 46.97 25.02
N PRO A 80 0.22 45.94 24.15
CA PRO A 80 0.14 44.57 24.63
C PRO A 80 1.38 44.25 25.49
N SER A 81 1.19 43.44 26.53
CA SER A 81 2.29 42.95 27.35
C SER A 81 3.24 42.12 26.48
N THR A 82 4.51 42.49 26.44
CA THR A 82 5.55 41.76 25.69
C THR A 82 5.64 40.31 26.14
N ALA A 83 5.44 40.03 27.43
CA ALA A 83 5.42 38.68 27.98
C ALA A 83 4.26 37.83 27.42
N LEU A 84 3.07 38.42 27.23
CA LEU A 84 1.94 37.69 26.65
C LEU A 84 2.17 37.41 25.16
N VAL A 85 2.77 38.36 24.45
CA VAL A 85 3.15 38.17 23.04
C VAL A 85 4.19 37.07 22.92
N THR A 86 5.24 37.05 23.76
CA THR A 86 6.25 36.00 23.71
C THR A 86 5.72 34.64 24.12
N ILE A 87 4.87 34.54 25.14
CA ILE A 87 4.22 33.28 25.51
C ILE A 87 3.35 32.75 24.36
N SER A 88 2.58 33.63 23.70
CA SER A 88 1.77 33.27 22.54
C SER A 88 2.63 32.77 21.38
N LEU A 89 3.74 33.46 21.08
CA LEU A 89 4.69 33.04 20.04
C LEU A 89 5.33 31.69 20.38
N ILE A 90 5.82 31.53 21.61
CA ILE A 90 6.43 30.30 22.11
C ILE A 90 5.42 29.14 22.04
N SER A 91 4.18 29.36 22.47
CA SER A 91 3.10 28.37 22.38
C SER A 91 2.81 27.98 20.94
N PHE A 92 2.76 28.96 20.02
CA PHE A 92 2.58 28.70 18.59
C PHE A 92 3.70 27.85 18.01
N PHE A 93 4.96 28.18 18.32
CA PHE A 93 6.11 27.40 17.87
C PHE A 93 6.11 25.98 18.46
N PHE A 94 5.82 25.83 19.76
CA PHE A 94 5.73 24.51 20.38
C PHE A 94 4.61 23.65 19.78
N LEU A 95 3.41 24.22 19.58
CA LEU A 95 2.30 23.53 18.91
C LEU A 95 2.70 23.10 17.50
N SER A 96 3.37 23.98 16.74
CA SER A 96 3.85 23.65 15.40
C SER A 96 4.85 22.49 15.42
N ALA A 97 5.79 22.48 16.37
CA ALA A 97 6.78 21.43 16.52
C ALA A 97 6.15 20.09 16.90
N ILE A 98 5.14 20.10 17.77
CA ILE A 98 4.37 18.89 18.13
C ILE A 98 3.66 18.33 16.91
N VAL A 99 2.98 19.17 16.12
CA VAL A 99 2.30 18.71 14.89
C VAL A 99 3.29 18.11 13.90
N VAL A 100 4.45 18.77 13.68
CA VAL A 100 5.51 18.26 12.81
C VAL A 100 6.04 16.91 13.30
N TYR A 101 6.23 16.76 14.61
CA TYR A 101 6.70 15.51 15.21
C TYR A 101 5.72 14.36 14.99
N ILE A 102 4.43 14.56 15.26
CA ILE A 102 3.37 13.56 15.04
C ILE A 102 3.31 13.15 13.56
N TYR A 103 3.30 14.14 12.65
CA TYR A 103 3.29 13.86 11.21
C TYR A 103 4.52 13.06 10.76
N SER A 104 5.70 13.38 11.32
CA SER A 104 6.95 12.69 11.00
C SER A 104 6.91 11.21 11.41
N THR A 105 6.43 10.90 12.61
CA THR A 105 6.38 9.52 13.12
C THR A 105 5.40 8.65 12.35
N GLU A 106 4.19 9.15 12.09
CA GLU A 106 3.17 8.44 11.33
C GLU A 106 3.63 8.15 9.89
N LYS A 107 4.25 9.14 9.24
CA LYS A 107 4.82 8.99 7.90
C LYS A 107 5.89 7.89 7.84
N SER A 108 6.78 7.83 8.83
CA SER A 108 7.83 6.80 8.90
C SER A 108 7.22 5.39 9.00
N ASN A 109 6.25 5.20 9.88
CA ASN A 109 5.56 3.91 10.04
C ASN A 109 4.87 3.48 8.74
N LEU A 110 4.20 4.42 8.05
CA LEU A 110 3.53 4.14 6.79
C LEU A 110 4.52 3.73 5.69
N ILE A 111 5.67 4.41 5.60
CA ILE A 111 6.74 4.07 4.63
C ILE A 111 7.28 2.65 4.88
N GLN A 112 7.49 2.27 6.14
CA GLN A 112 7.94 0.92 6.48
C GLN A 112 6.92 -0.14 6.06
N ASN A 113 5.63 0.09 6.32
CA ASN A 113 4.57 -0.82 5.91
C ASN A 113 4.50 -0.96 4.39
N ILE A 114 4.59 0.14 3.64
CA ILE A 114 4.62 0.12 2.16
C ILE A 114 5.80 -0.70 1.65
N ASN A 115 6.99 -0.49 2.19
CA ASN A 115 8.19 -1.23 1.78
C ASN A 115 8.07 -2.73 2.10
N SER A 116 7.43 -3.10 3.22
CA SER A 116 7.17 -4.50 3.54
C SER A 116 6.18 -5.12 2.56
N LEU A 117 5.07 -4.46 2.28
CA LEU A 117 4.07 -4.94 1.33
C LEU A 117 4.63 -5.12 -0.08
N GLU A 118 5.52 -4.22 -0.53
CA GLU A 118 6.14 -4.35 -1.85
C GLU A 118 7.11 -5.55 -1.91
N ARG A 119 7.82 -5.86 -0.80
CA ARG A 119 8.63 -7.08 -0.71
C ARG A 119 7.77 -8.33 -0.80
N ASP A 120 6.70 -8.40 -0.01
CA ASP A 120 5.81 -9.57 0.05
C ASP A 120 5.12 -9.80 -1.31
N LYS A 121 4.68 -8.72 -1.95
CA LYS A 121 4.11 -8.76 -3.32
C LYS A 121 5.10 -9.33 -4.33
N ASN A 122 6.36 -8.90 -4.27
CA ASN A 122 7.40 -9.41 -5.17
C ASN A 122 7.72 -10.89 -4.90
N GLU A 123 7.66 -11.32 -3.64
CA GLU A 123 7.84 -12.72 -3.26
C GLU A 123 6.68 -13.59 -3.75
N LEU A 124 5.43 -13.15 -3.54
CA LEU A 124 4.23 -13.82 -4.07
C LEU A 124 4.26 -13.94 -5.59
N LYS A 125 4.76 -12.91 -6.29
CA LYS A 125 4.94 -12.95 -7.75
C LYS A 125 5.92 -14.05 -8.17
N LYS A 126 7.04 -14.21 -7.46
CA LYS A 126 8.01 -15.28 -7.72
C LYS A 126 7.42 -16.66 -7.44
N GLN A 127 6.71 -16.82 -6.32
CA GLN A 127 6.05 -18.07 -5.97
C GLN A 127 5.02 -18.50 -7.02
N ASN A 128 4.19 -17.56 -7.49
CA ASN A 128 3.24 -17.84 -8.58
C ASN A 128 3.92 -18.26 -9.88
N GLN A 129 5.07 -17.66 -10.21
CA GLN A 129 5.84 -18.07 -11.39
C GLN A 129 6.36 -19.50 -11.24
N ILE A 130 6.94 -19.85 -10.08
CA ILE A 130 7.43 -21.20 -9.80
C ILE A 130 6.28 -22.21 -9.90
N LEU A 131 5.15 -21.92 -9.26
CA LEU A 131 3.97 -22.78 -9.30
C LEU A 131 3.47 -23.01 -10.73
N ASN A 132 3.50 -21.98 -11.58
CA ASN A 132 3.10 -22.12 -12.98
C ASN A 132 4.04 -23.06 -13.76
N GLU A 133 5.36 -22.92 -13.55
CA GLU A 133 6.34 -23.81 -14.17
C GLU A 133 6.23 -25.26 -13.67
N GLU A 134 5.97 -25.47 -12.38
CA GLU A 134 5.72 -26.80 -11.81
C GLU A 134 4.45 -27.44 -12.39
N ASN A 135 3.37 -26.68 -12.52
CA ASN A 135 2.13 -27.15 -13.14
C ASN A 135 2.33 -27.53 -14.60
N LYS A 136 3.16 -26.79 -15.35
CA LYS A 136 3.52 -27.14 -16.72
C LYS A 136 4.25 -28.48 -16.78
N LYS A 137 5.27 -28.68 -15.94
CA LYS A 137 6.01 -29.96 -15.85
C LYS A 137 5.09 -31.12 -15.45
N LEU A 138 4.17 -30.89 -14.52
CA LEU A 138 3.20 -31.89 -14.09
C LEU A 138 2.28 -32.31 -15.25
N ASN A 139 1.81 -31.35 -16.06
CA ASN A 139 0.99 -31.64 -17.22
C ASN A 139 1.76 -32.42 -18.30
N GLU A 140 3.02 -32.07 -18.54
CA GLU A 140 3.89 -32.82 -19.46
C GLU A 140 4.10 -34.27 -18.96
N ALA A 141 4.40 -34.45 -17.68
CA ALA A 141 4.55 -35.77 -17.07
C ALA A 141 3.25 -36.61 -17.16
N LYS A 142 2.09 -35.97 -16.94
CA LYS A 142 0.78 -36.63 -17.08
C LYS A 142 0.55 -37.13 -18.51
N ASN A 143 0.90 -36.34 -19.52
CA ASN A 143 0.75 -36.75 -20.92
C ASN A 143 1.64 -37.95 -21.25
N ILE A 144 2.89 -37.95 -20.78
CA ILE A 144 3.82 -39.08 -20.95
C ILE A 144 3.25 -40.36 -20.32
N LEU A 145 2.68 -40.26 -19.12
CA LEU A 145 2.06 -41.40 -18.44
C LEU A 145 0.84 -41.94 -19.21
N GLU A 146 -0.01 -41.06 -19.75
CA GLU A 146 -1.14 -41.48 -20.58
C GLU A 146 -0.68 -42.18 -21.86
N ASP A 147 0.38 -41.71 -22.51
CA ASP A 147 0.92 -42.38 -23.69
C ASP A 147 1.54 -43.73 -23.34
N GLY A 148 2.27 -43.81 -22.22
CA GLY A 148 2.79 -45.08 -21.69
C GLY A 148 1.68 -46.09 -21.39
N LYS A 149 0.56 -45.64 -20.82
CA LYS A 149 -0.62 -46.49 -20.56
C LYS A 149 -1.18 -47.09 -21.85
N LYS A 150 -1.34 -46.30 -22.91
CA LYS A 150 -1.81 -46.79 -24.22
C LYS A 150 -0.88 -47.86 -24.81
N VAL A 151 0.44 -47.69 -24.66
CA VAL A 151 1.42 -48.67 -25.12
C VAL A 151 1.22 -50.00 -24.40
N ILE A 152 1.13 -49.98 -23.06
CA ILE A 152 0.92 -51.17 -22.24
C ILE A 152 -0.41 -51.86 -22.59
N GLU A 153 -1.49 -51.10 -22.79
CA GLU A 153 -2.78 -51.65 -23.24
C GLU A 153 -2.65 -52.37 -24.60
N GLY A 154 -1.90 -51.80 -25.53
CA GLY A 154 -1.59 -52.42 -26.82
C GLY A 154 -0.77 -53.71 -26.70
N GLU A 155 0.25 -53.72 -25.85
CA GLU A 155 1.08 -54.91 -25.59
C GLU A 155 0.29 -56.03 -24.93
N ASN A 156 -0.55 -55.71 -23.95
CA ASN A 156 -1.44 -56.68 -23.30
C ASN A 156 -2.42 -57.32 -24.30
N LYS A 157 -2.95 -56.54 -25.25
CA LYS A 157 -3.80 -57.07 -26.32
C LYS A 157 -3.05 -58.10 -27.18
N LYS A 158 -1.84 -57.75 -27.65
CA LYS A 158 -0.98 -58.65 -28.43
C LYS A 158 -0.60 -59.93 -27.66
N LEU A 159 -0.30 -59.79 -26.37
CA LEU A 159 -0.01 -60.92 -25.50
C LEU A 159 -1.22 -61.85 -25.38
N ASN A 160 -2.43 -61.31 -25.24
CA ASN A 160 -3.65 -62.09 -25.15
C ASN A 160 -3.97 -62.82 -26.46
N GLU A 161 -3.80 -62.15 -27.61
CA GLU A 161 -3.92 -62.77 -28.93
C GLU A 161 -2.92 -63.94 -29.08
N THR A 162 -1.66 -63.72 -28.70
CA THR A 162 -0.61 -64.76 -28.76
C THR A 162 -0.92 -65.95 -27.86
N LYS A 163 -1.43 -65.68 -26.64
CA LYS A 163 -1.86 -66.72 -25.70
C LYS A 163 -2.96 -67.58 -26.31
N ASN A 164 -3.97 -66.98 -26.93
CA ASN A 164 -5.06 -67.71 -27.57
C ASN A 164 -4.56 -68.60 -28.71
N THR A 165 -3.68 -68.08 -29.57
CA THR A 165 -3.05 -68.87 -30.65
C THR A 165 -2.29 -70.08 -30.11
N LEU A 166 -1.48 -69.89 -29.06
CA LEU A 166 -0.76 -71.00 -28.42
C LEU A 166 -1.69 -72.05 -27.80
N GLU A 167 -2.84 -71.62 -27.27
CA GLU A 167 -3.84 -72.52 -26.71
C GLU A 167 -4.55 -73.35 -27.80
N ASP A 168 -4.76 -72.77 -28.98
CA ASP A 168 -5.27 -73.49 -30.14
C ASP A 168 -4.22 -74.45 -30.73
N ASP A 169 -2.96 -74.02 -30.87
CA ASP A 169 -1.85 -74.89 -31.30
C ASP A 169 -1.68 -76.08 -30.35
N LYS A 170 -1.80 -75.86 -29.04
CA LYS A 170 -1.75 -76.93 -28.04
C LYS A 170 -2.85 -77.97 -28.27
N LYS A 171 -4.09 -77.56 -28.56
CA LYS A 171 -5.20 -78.49 -28.85
C LYS A 171 -4.94 -79.32 -30.11
N VAL A 172 -4.36 -78.71 -31.14
CA VAL A 172 -3.97 -79.41 -32.37
C VAL A 172 -2.95 -80.50 -32.07
N LEU A 173 -1.88 -80.16 -31.34
CA LEU A 173 -0.84 -81.11 -30.95
C LEU A 173 -1.37 -82.25 -30.08
N GLU A 174 -2.29 -81.97 -29.15
CA GLU A 174 -2.96 -83.01 -28.37
C GLU A 174 -3.81 -83.95 -29.25
N GLY A 175 -4.44 -83.43 -30.30
CA GLY A 175 -5.14 -84.21 -31.31
C GLY A 175 -4.21 -85.11 -32.12
N GLU A 176 -3.11 -84.57 -32.63
CA GLU A 176 -2.08 -85.32 -33.37
C GLU A 176 -1.48 -86.44 -32.52
N LYS A 177 -1.16 -86.15 -31.25
CA LYS A 177 -0.65 -87.14 -30.29
C LYS A 177 -1.62 -88.30 -30.10
N LYS A 178 -2.93 -88.03 -29.98
CA LYS A 178 -3.96 -89.09 -29.87
C LYS A 178 -4.00 -89.96 -31.13
N LYS A 179 -3.92 -89.34 -32.31
CA LYS A 179 -3.90 -90.07 -33.59
C LYS A 179 -2.67 -90.97 -33.70
N LEU A 180 -1.49 -90.45 -33.35
CA LEU A 180 -0.23 -91.22 -33.39
C LEU A 180 -0.28 -92.43 -32.43
N ASN A 181 -0.83 -92.24 -31.22
CA ASN A 181 -1.00 -93.34 -30.27
C ASN A 181 -1.92 -94.45 -30.81
N GLU A 182 -2.98 -94.07 -31.53
CA GLU A 182 -3.88 -95.04 -32.15
C GLU A 182 -3.19 -95.79 -33.31
N GLU A 183 -2.41 -95.10 -34.14
CA GLU A 183 -1.59 -95.72 -35.19
C GLU A 183 -0.56 -96.71 -34.63
N ILE A 184 0.08 -96.38 -33.50
CA ILE A 184 0.98 -97.29 -32.76
C ILE A 184 0.20 -98.50 -32.24
N ARG A 185 -0.98 -98.30 -31.64
CA ARG A 185 -1.84 -99.40 -31.14
C ARG A 185 -2.17 -100.39 -32.26
N VAL A 186 -2.63 -99.88 -33.42
CA VAL A 186 -2.95 -100.69 -34.61
C VAL A 186 -1.71 -101.44 -35.11
N SER A 187 -0.56 -100.77 -35.19
CA SER A 187 0.69 -101.39 -35.62
C SER A 187 1.13 -102.52 -34.68
N ASN A 188 1.01 -102.32 -33.37
CA ASN A 188 1.31 -103.35 -32.37
C ASN A 188 0.39 -104.56 -32.46
N GLU A 189 -0.91 -104.36 -32.72
CA GLU A 189 -1.82 -105.49 -32.95
C GLU A 189 -1.43 -106.28 -34.20
N LYS A 190 -1.09 -105.61 -35.30
CA LYS A 190 -0.59 -106.26 -36.52
C LYS A 190 0.67 -107.08 -36.25
N ILE A 191 1.63 -106.53 -35.51
CA ILE A 191 2.86 -107.25 -35.09
C ILE A 191 2.48 -108.54 -34.35
N LYS A 192 1.59 -108.44 -33.36
CA LYS A 192 1.12 -109.60 -32.59
C LYS A 192 0.44 -110.67 -33.46
N THR A 193 -0.35 -110.27 -34.45
CA THR A 193 -0.97 -111.21 -35.42
C THR A 193 0.07 -111.89 -36.31
N LEU A 194 1.06 -111.13 -36.79
CA LEU A 194 2.16 -111.66 -37.60
C LEU A 194 3.01 -112.65 -36.81
N GLU A 195 3.38 -112.32 -35.57
CA GLU A 195 4.10 -113.22 -34.65
C GLU A 195 3.35 -114.54 -34.45
N LYS A 196 2.02 -114.49 -34.24
CA LYS A 196 1.18 -115.68 -34.15
C LYS A 196 1.21 -116.50 -35.44
N SER A 197 1.10 -115.84 -36.60
CA SER A 197 1.14 -116.50 -37.91
C SER A 197 2.48 -117.16 -38.23
N ILE A 198 3.59 -116.61 -37.72
CA ILE A 198 4.92 -117.24 -37.82
C ILE A 198 5.00 -118.49 -36.93
N LYS A 199 4.41 -118.45 -35.73
CA LYS A 199 4.41 -119.57 -34.78
C LYS A 199 3.54 -120.74 -35.26
N ASP A 200 2.44 -120.45 -35.94
CA ASP A 200 1.48 -121.44 -36.45
C ASP A 200 1.86 -121.96 -37.86
N LYS A 201 2.96 -121.47 -38.45
CA LYS A 201 3.45 -121.90 -39.77
C LYS A 201 4.06 -123.32 -39.65
N PRO A 202 3.62 -124.31 -40.43
CA PRO A 202 4.19 -125.65 -40.37
C PRO A 202 5.67 -125.59 -40.76
N CYS A 203 6.53 -126.27 -40.01
CA CYS A 203 7.92 -126.49 -40.41
C CYS A 203 7.93 -127.30 -41.72
N GLU A 204 7.90 -126.63 -42.87
CA GLU A 204 8.32 -127.24 -44.12
C GLU A 204 9.83 -127.48 -44.01
N GLY A 205 10.16 -128.74 -43.76
CA GLY A 205 11.52 -129.24 -43.78
C GLY A 205 12.17 -128.87 -45.11
N ARG A 206 13.29 -128.15 -45.04
CA ARG A 206 14.29 -128.26 -46.10
C ARG A 206 14.95 -129.62 -45.92
N SER A 207 14.49 -130.53 -46.76
CA SER A 207 15.02 -131.87 -46.99
C SER A 207 16.54 -131.90 -46.93
N THR A 208 17.07 -132.70 -46.02
CA THR A 208 18.31 -133.44 -46.23
C THR A 208 18.00 -134.64 -47.13
N GLU A 209 18.37 -134.57 -48.40
CA GLU A 209 18.50 -135.74 -49.30
C GLU A 209 19.47 -135.33 -50.44
N PHE A 210 20.76 -135.71 -50.34
CA PHE A 210 21.41 -136.96 -50.78
C PHE A 210 21.97 -136.90 -52.22
N LEU A 211 23.30 -137.08 -52.31
CA LEU A 211 24.11 -137.70 -53.38
C LEU A 211 24.12 -137.07 -54.79
N ARG A 212 25.23 -136.41 -55.16
CA ARG A 212 26.35 -137.00 -55.93
C ARG A 212 27.55 -136.05 -56.00
#